data_AF-A0A954ZL97-F1
#
_entry.id   AF-A0A954ZL97-F1
#
_cell.length_a   1.000
_cell.length_b   1.000
_cell.length_c   1.000
_cell.angle_alpha   90.00
_cell.angle_beta   90.00
_cell.angle_gamma   90.00
#
_symmetry.space_group_name_H-M   'P 1'
#
loop_
_entity.id
_entity.type
_entity.pdbx_description
1 polymer ?
#
loop_
_entity_poly.entity_id
_entity_poly.type
_entity_poly.pdbx_seq_one_letter_code
_entity_poly.pdbx_strand_id
1 'polypeptide(L)'
;MEQIFTTLAQLQTYHVGEICFFAAIGLFLIDYFFPVDAPAHIAYFLFGVSLVFLLPLGYVTSALIGMATWIGLAILHRVYFHRFLSNAPGATLTGDDNPDRPADAT
;
A
#
# COMPACT_ATOMS: atom_id res chain seq x y z
N MET A 1 37.57 -16.40 6.89
CA MET A 1 36.58 -15.74 7.78
C MET A 1 35.76 -14.70 7.04
N GLU A 2 36.35 -13.81 6.23
CA GLU A 2 35.60 -12.78 5.47
C GLU A 2 34.47 -13.33 4.58
N GLN A 3 34.68 -14.49 3.95
CA GLN A 3 33.69 -15.11 3.06
C GLN A 3 32.41 -15.60 3.77
N ILE A 4 32.52 -15.93 5.06
CA ILE A 4 31.38 -16.35 5.91
C ILE A 4 30.56 -15.12 6.33
N PHE A 5 31.22 -14.01 6.65
CA PHE A 5 30.53 -12.76 6.99
C PHE A 5 29.78 -12.17 5.81
N THR A 6 30.34 -12.26 4.60
CA THR A 6 29.67 -11.79 3.37
C THR A 6 28.45 -12.64 3.01
N THR A 7 28.52 -13.96 3.16
CA THR A 7 27.36 -14.84 2.92
C THR A 7 26.26 -14.64 3.96
N LEU A 8 26.59 -14.46 5.24
CA LEU A 8 25.60 -14.15 6.29
C LEU A 8 24.90 -12.81 6.05
N ALA A 9 25.65 -11.78 5.67
CA ALA A 9 25.09 -10.46 5.34
C ALA A 9 24.15 -10.53 4.13
N GLN A 10 24.51 -11.30 3.10
CA GLN A 10 23.63 -11.52 1.95
C GLN A 10 22.35 -12.24 2.37
N LEU A 11 22.45 -13.31 3.17
CA LEU A 11 21.28 -14.06 3.65
C LEU A 11 20.30 -13.17 4.42
N GLN A 12 20.80 -12.34 5.34
CA GLN A 12 19.97 -11.41 6.11
C GLN A 12 19.25 -10.40 5.20
N THR A 13 19.95 -9.91 4.18
CA THR A 13 19.39 -8.93 3.24
C THR A 13 18.24 -9.53 2.41
N TYR A 14 18.38 -10.79 1.97
CA TYR A 14 17.30 -11.52 1.28
C TYR A 14 16.08 -11.72 2.19
N HIS A 15 16.29 -12.16 3.43
CA HIS A 15 15.19 -12.39 4.37
C HIS A 15 14.43 -11.11 4.72
N VAL A 16 15.12 -9.96 4.84
CA VAL A 16 14.44 -8.66 5.04
C VAL A 16 13.53 -8.33 3.86
N GLY A 17 14.01 -8.55 2.62
CA GLY A 17 13.20 -8.36 1.41
C GLY A 17 11.94 -9.23 1.39
N GLU A 18 12.09 -10.52 1.72
CA GLU A 18 10.97 -11.48 1.80
C GLU A 18 9.94 -11.08 2.87
N ILE A 19 10.40 -10.70 4.06
CA ILE A 19 9.53 -10.25 5.15
C ILE A 19 8.74 -9.01 4.72
N CYS A 20 9.41 -8.02 4.11
CA CYS A 20 8.73 -6.82 3.60
C CYS A 20 7.68 -7.18 2.53
N PHE A 21 7.98 -8.13 1.65
CA PHE A 21 7.06 -8.58 0.60
C PHE A 21 5.81 -9.26 1.18
N PHE A 22 5.97 -10.21 2.10
CA PHE A 22 4.85 -10.88 2.74
C PHE A 22 4.03 -9.93 3.63
N ALA A 23 4.69 -9.01 4.34
CA ALA A 23 4.01 -7.97 5.11
C ALA A 23 3.18 -7.04 4.21
N ALA A 24 3.71 -6.66 3.04
CA ALA A 24 2.98 -5.87 2.06
C ALA A 24 1.73 -6.60 1.58
N ILE A 25 1.85 -7.87 1.18
CA ILE A 25 0.70 -8.70 0.76
C ILE A 25 -0.34 -8.82 1.88
N GLY A 26 0.11 -9.06 3.12
CA GLY A 26 -0.77 -9.15 4.28
C GLY A 26 -1.54 -7.84 4.54
N LEU A 27 -0.87 -6.69 4.44
CA LEU A 27 -1.51 -5.38 4.59
C LEU A 27 -2.48 -5.07 3.45
N PHE A 28 -2.16 -5.46 2.21
CA PHE A 28 -3.08 -5.38 1.08
C PHE A 28 -4.36 -6.21 1.31
N LEU A 29 -4.22 -7.42 1.85
CA LEU A 29 -5.36 -8.26 2.21
C LEU A 29 -6.20 -7.64 3.32
N ILE A 30 -5.57 -7.08 4.36
CA ILE A 30 -6.27 -6.40 5.45
C ILE A 30 -7.06 -5.20 4.92
N ASP A 31 -6.45 -4.39 4.06
CA ASP A 31 -7.09 -3.23 3.41
C ASP A 31 -8.32 -3.64 2.58
N TYR A 32 -8.27 -4.82 1.94
CA TYR A 32 -9.42 -5.37 1.23
C TYR A 32 -10.61 -5.69 2.15
N PHE A 33 -10.37 -6.18 3.38
CA PHE A 33 -11.43 -6.51 4.33
C PHE A 33 -11.86 -5.33 5.22
N PHE A 34 -10.97 -4.37 5.43
CA PHE A 34 -11.20 -3.17 6.24
C PHE A 34 -10.83 -1.95 5.39
N PRO A 35 -11.82 -1.17 4.89
CA PRO A 35 -11.57 0.00 4.06
C PRO A 35 -10.99 1.14 4.91
N VAL A 36 -9.72 0.99 5.29
CA VAL A 36 -8.95 1.94 6.08
C VAL A 36 -7.75 2.30 5.23
N ASP A 37 -7.69 3.54 4.74
CA ASP A 37 -6.68 3.95 3.76
C ASP A 37 -5.22 3.82 4.25
N ALA A 38 -5.00 3.79 5.57
CA ALA A 38 -3.67 3.76 6.19
C ALA A 38 -2.90 2.45 5.93
N PRO A 39 -3.45 1.24 6.17
CA PRO A 39 -2.82 -0.04 5.82
C PRO A 39 -2.33 -0.11 4.37
N ALA A 40 -3.12 0.40 3.42
CA ALA A 40 -2.78 0.37 2.00
C ALA A 40 -1.46 1.11 1.70
N HIS A 41 -1.28 2.30 2.26
CA HIS A 41 -0.12 3.13 1.98
C HIS A 41 1.17 2.50 2.55
N ILE A 42 1.07 1.87 3.72
CA ILE A 42 2.18 1.13 4.33
C ILE A 42 2.52 -0.10 3.48
N ALA A 43 1.51 -0.79 2.94
CA ALA A 43 1.70 -1.91 2.04
C ALA A 43 2.48 -1.51 0.79
N TYR A 44 2.15 -0.36 0.18
CA TYR A 44 2.80 0.10 -1.05
C TYR A 44 4.27 0.45 -0.83
N PHE A 45 4.55 1.09 0.31
CA PHE A 45 5.92 1.40 0.69
C PHE A 45 6.73 0.11 0.93
N LEU A 46 6.19 -0.84 1.71
CA LEU A 46 6.85 -2.13 1.97
C LEU A 46 7.05 -2.94 0.70
N PHE A 47 6.10 -2.89 -0.23
CA PHE A 47 6.22 -3.53 -1.53
C PHE A 47 7.37 -2.90 -2.33
N GLY A 48 7.44 -1.57 -2.42
CA GLY A 48 8.54 -0.86 -3.08
C GLY A 48 9.90 -1.18 -2.46
N VAL A 49 10.00 -1.20 -1.13
CA VAL A 49 11.23 -1.57 -0.40
C VAL A 49 11.62 -3.02 -0.68
N SER A 50 10.66 -3.95 -0.71
CA SER A 50 10.95 -5.36 -1.01
C SER A 50 11.59 -5.54 -2.40
N LEU A 51 11.17 -4.75 -3.39
CA LEU A 51 11.74 -4.79 -4.74
C LEU A 51 13.20 -4.33 -4.80
N VAL A 52 13.64 -3.48 -3.87
CA VAL A 52 15.05 -3.06 -3.78
C VAL A 52 15.95 -4.25 -3.46
N PHE A 53 15.46 -5.17 -2.63
CA PHE A 53 16.20 -6.35 -2.14
C PHE A 53 15.98 -7.61 -2.98
N LEU A 54 14.81 -7.76 -3.59
CA LEU A 54 14.42 -8.98 -4.32
C LEU A 54 14.79 -8.97 -5.81
N LEU A 55 14.94 -7.79 -6.41
CA LEU A 55 15.32 -7.69 -7.82
C LEU A 55 16.82 -7.97 -7.99
N PRO A 56 17.24 -8.86 -8.91
CA PRO A 56 18.65 -9.12 -9.21
C PRO A 56 19.25 -8.01 -10.10
N LEU A 57 19.03 -6.76 -9.70
CA LEU A 57 19.50 -5.54 -10.37
C LEU A 57 20.41 -4.77 -9.41
N GLY A 58 21.21 -3.83 -9.93
CA GLY A 58 22.01 -2.96 -9.07
C GLY A 58 21.13 -2.12 -8.14
N TYR A 59 21.60 -1.86 -6.91
CA TYR A 59 20.86 -1.13 -5.86
C TYR A 59 20.19 0.16 -6.34
N VAL A 60 20.85 0.93 -7.20
CA VAL A 60 20.31 2.18 -7.75
C VAL A 60 19.11 1.90 -8.67
N THR A 61 19.22 0.92 -9.55
CA THR A 61 18.14 0.55 -10.48
C THR A 61 16.97 -0.07 -9.74
N SER A 62 17.22 -0.94 -8.76
CA SER A 62 16.16 -1.55 -7.96
C SER A 62 15.47 -0.51 -7.06
N ALA A 63 16.20 0.47 -6.53
CA ALA A 63 15.61 1.62 -5.81
C ALA A 63 14.70 2.47 -6.71
N LEU A 64 15.11 2.76 -7.95
CA LEU A 64 14.27 3.49 -8.90
C LEU A 64 13.00 2.72 -9.25
N ILE A 65 13.11 1.40 -9.46
CA ILE A 65 11.95 0.54 -9.73
C ILE A 65 11.03 0.46 -8.51
N GLY A 66 11.58 0.30 -7.31
CA GLY A 66 10.83 0.29 -6.05
C GLY A 66 10.07 1.60 -5.84
N MET A 67 10.72 2.74 -6.07
CA MET A 67 10.10 4.06 -5.96
C MET A 67 9.02 4.29 -7.04
N ALA A 68 9.29 3.92 -8.29
CA ALA A 68 8.30 3.99 -9.36
C ALA A 68 7.09 3.10 -9.07
N THR A 69 7.31 1.92 -8.50
CA THR A 69 6.23 1.00 -8.11
C THR A 69 5.40 1.57 -6.96
N TRP A 70 6.04 2.12 -5.93
CA TRP A 70 5.33 2.78 -4.81
C TRP A 70 4.44 3.93 -5.30
N ILE A 71 4.99 4.82 -6.12
CA ILE A 71 4.26 5.95 -6.71
C ILE A 71 3.13 5.43 -7.62
N GLY A 72 3.41 4.42 -8.46
CA GLY A 72 2.42 3.82 -9.34
C GLY A 72 1.24 3.22 -8.59
N LEU A 73 1.49 2.49 -7.50
CA LEU A 73 0.46 1.94 -6.62
C LEU A 73 -0.34 3.03 -5.90
N ALA A 74 0.31 4.09 -5.42
CA ALA A 74 -0.38 5.22 -4.80
C ALA A 74 -1.30 5.96 -5.79
N ILE A 75 -0.85 6.15 -7.04
CA ILE A 75 -1.69 6.74 -8.11
C ILE A 75 -2.84 5.79 -8.45
N LEU A 76 -2.56 4.49 -8.61
CA LEU A 76 -3.58 3.49 -8.90
C LEU A 76 -4.65 3.48 -7.81
N HIS A 77 -4.25 3.58 -6.53
CA HIS A 77 -5.19 3.69 -5.42
C HIS A 77 -6.07 4.92 -5.54
N ARG A 78 -5.46 6.09 -5.76
CA ARG A 78 -6.24 7.32 -5.90
C ARG A 78 -7.22 7.29 -7.08
N VAL A 79 -6.86 6.66 -8.19
CA VAL A 79 -7.68 6.66 -9.42
C VAL A 79 -8.75 5.56 -9.40
N TYR A 80 -8.40 4.35 -8.97
CA TYR A 80 -9.27 3.18 -9.01
C TYR A 80 -9.94 2.92 -7.66
N PHE A 81 -9.19 2.89 -6.57
CA PHE A 81 -9.75 2.55 -5.25
C PHE A 81 -10.70 3.64 -4.74
N HIS A 82 -10.46 4.94 -5.01
CA HIS A 82 -11.45 5.97 -4.72
C HIS A 82 -12.78 5.78 -5.49
N ARG A 83 -12.81 5.09 -6.63
CA ARG A 83 -14.08 4.82 -7.35
C ARG A 83 -14.76 3.52 -6.91
N PHE A 84 -13.99 2.50 -6.55
CA PHE A 84 -14.54 1.18 -6.18
C PHE A 84 -14.82 1.03 -4.68
N LEU A 85 -14.03 1.67 -3.81
CA LEU A 85 -14.24 1.64 -2.34
C LEU A 85 -15.10 2.81 -1.85
N SER A 86 -15.22 3.92 -2.60
CA SER A 86 -16.13 5.04 -2.25
C SER A 86 -17.61 4.73 -2.51
N ASN A 87 -17.94 3.58 -3.11
CA ASN A 87 -19.30 3.03 -3.05
C ASN A 87 -19.57 2.34 -1.69
N ALA A 88 -18.75 2.59 -0.67
CA ALA A 88 -19.12 2.31 0.71
C ALA A 88 -20.45 3.04 1.04
N PRO A 89 -21.51 2.32 1.43
CA PRO A 89 -22.77 2.92 1.86
C PRO A 89 -22.48 3.79 3.09
N GLY A 90 -22.41 5.10 2.92
CA GLY A 90 -22.04 6.04 3.98
C GLY A 90 -21.43 7.36 3.49
N ALA A 91 -20.89 7.42 2.26
CA ALA A 91 -20.36 8.66 1.69
C ALA A 91 -21.43 9.70 1.31
N THR A 92 -22.72 9.35 1.42
CA THR A 92 -23.87 10.26 1.26
C THR A 92 -24.58 10.48 2.59
N LEU A 93 -23.91 11.09 3.57
CA LEU A 93 -24.59 11.68 4.74
C LEU A 93 -23.92 13.00 5.13
N THR A 94 -23.82 13.92 4.19
CA THR A 94 -23.69 15.36 4.51
C THR A 94 -24.25 16.16 3.35
N GLY A 95 -25.52 15.89 3.05
CA GLY A 95 -26.28 16.56 2.00
C GLY A 95 -27.75 16.71 2.38
N ASP A 96 -28.06 16.72 3.69
CA ASP A 96 -29.40 17.04 4.20
C ASP A 96 -29.34 18.15 5.26
N ASP A 97 -28.30 18.99 5.20
CA ASP A 97 -28.21 20.27 5.91
C ASP A 97 -28.95 21.35 5.09
N ASN A 98 -30.13 21.02 4.54
CA ASN A 98 -31.02 22.02 3.98
C ASN A 98 -31.93 22.51 5.12
N PRO A 99 -31.63 23.67 5.76
CA PRO A 99 -32.47 24.21 6.83
C PRO A 99 -33.88 24.58 6.35
N ASP A 100 -34.13 24.57 5.03
CA ASP A 100 -35.40 24.97 4.42
C ASP A 100 -36.36 23.79 4.15
N ARG A 101 -36.07 22.57 4.63
CA ARG A 101 -37.03 21.45 4.48
C ARG A 101 -38.21 21.64 5.46
N PRO A 102 -39.43 21.94 4.99
CA PRO A 102 -40.56 22.10 5.89
C PRO A 102 -40.93 20.74 6.51
N ALA A 103 -41.13 20.77 7.83
CA ALA A 103 -41.36 19.60 8.66
C ALA A 103 -42.85 19.23 8.70
N ASP A 104 -43.41 18.79 7.58
CA ASP A 104 -44.82 18.41 7.53
C ASP A 104 -45.13 17.49 6.35
N ALA A 105 -45.12 16.19 6.62
CA ALA A 105 -45.95 15.21 5.92
C ALA A 105 -46.27 14.05 6.88
N THR A 106 -47.18 14.31 7.82
CA THR A 106 -48.06 13.29 8.39
C THR A 106 -49.37 13.25 7.62
#